data_AF-A0AAP5D4F7-F1
#
_entry.id   AF-A0AAP5D4F7-F1
#
_cell.length_a   1.000
_cell.length_b   1.000
_cell.length_c   1.000
_cell.angle_alpha   90.00
_cell.angle_beta   90.00
_cell.angle_gamma   90.00
#
_symmetry.space_group_name_H-M   'P 1'
#
loop_
_entity.id
_entity.type
_entity.pdbx_description
1 polymer ?
#
loop_
_entity_poly.entity_id
_entity_poly.type
_entity_poly.pdbx_seq_one_letter_code
_entity_poly.pdbx_strand_id
1 'polypeptide(L)'
;MLAGSRLRVGLVLGVTFAAGLAGGVALDRRVLAAPGIHAVGRRGERADSAVRGERGHTPVIEQFATELKLTDQQRSEIETILDHYRMQVRSMWQDFRPRYGAMMDSARTRIEGVLTPDQVQQYRALLRQRYQRGDNDSTRRSERDSAGRRDSTTHGGSSQE
;
A
#
# COMPACT_ATOMS: atom_id res chain seq x y z
N MET A 1 -20.55 -38.54 -31.31
CA MET A 1 -21.06 -38.27 -29.94
C MET A 1 -19.93 -37.78 -29.00
N LEU A 2 -19.19 -36.72 -29.34
CA LEU A 2 -18.01 -36.27 -28.56
C LEU A 2 -18.05 -34.79 -28.11
N ALA A 3 -19.07 -34.02 -28.52
CA ALA A 3 -19.20 -32.60 -28.16
C ALA A 3 -19.90 -32.36 -26.80
N GLY A 4 -20.86 -33.23 -26.43
CA GLY A 4 -21.63 -33.05 -25.19
C GLY A 4 -20.86 -33.36 -23.91
N SER A 5 -19.84 -34.22 -23.96
CA SER A 5 -19.03 -34.62 -22.80
C SER A 5 -18.06 -33.52 -22.36
N ARG A 6 -17.46 -32.78 -23.30
CA ARG A 6 -16.57 -31.64 -23.00
C ARG A 6 -17.34 -30.49 -22.34
N LEU A 7 -18.58 -30.26 -22.77
CA LEU A 7 -19.47 -29.25 -22.17
C LEU A 7 -19.89 -29.64 -20.75
N ARG A 8 -20.20 -30.92 -20.51
CA ARG A 8 -20.56 -31.43 -19.18
C ARG A 8 -19.38 -31.37 -18.21
N VAL A 9 -18.17 -31.69 -18.66
CA VAL A 9 -16.94 -31.59 -17.85
C VAL A 9 -16.65 -30.14 -17.47
N GLY A 10 -16.80 -29.19 -18.42
CA GLY A 10 -16.65 -27.76 -18.14
C GLY A 10 -17.68 -27.25 -17.11
N LEU A 11 -18.92 -27.73 -17.19
CA LEU A 11 -20.00 -27.33 -16.27
C LEU A 11 -19.76 -27.87 -14.85
N VAL A 12 -19.32 -29.12 -14.71
CA VAL A 12 -18.98 -29.72 -13.41
C VAL A 12 -17.79 -29.01 -12.77
N LEU A 13 -16.75 -28.67 -13.55
CA LEU A 13 -15.60 -27.89 -13.06
C LEU A 13 -15.99 -26.47 -12.65
N GLY A 14 -16.87 -25.82 -13.42
CA GLY A 14 -17.37 -24.48 -13.10
C GLY A 14 -18.18 -24.45 -11.81
N VAL A 15 -19.09 -25.41 -11.62
CA VAL A 15 -19.94 -25.50 -10.42
C VAL A 15 -19.13 -25.86 -9.17
N THR A 16 -18.16 -26.78 -9.27
CA THR A 16 -17.28 -27.12 -8.14
C THR A 16 -16.36 -25.96 -7.75
N PHE A 17 -15.84 -25.21 -8.73
CA PHE A 17 -15.05 -24.00 -8.49
C PHE A 17 -15.88 -22.88 -7.86
N ALA A 18 -17.11 -22.64 -8.35
CA ALA A 18 -18.02 -21.65 -7.78
C ALA A 18 -18.47 -22.02 -6.36
N ALA A 19 -18.73 -23.31 -6.09
CA ALA A 19 -19.04 -23.79 -4.75
C ALA A 19 -17.85 -23.66 -3.79
N GLY A 20 -16.62 -23.87 -4.27
CA GLY A 20 -15.39 -23.61 -3.50
C GLY A 20 -15.18 -22.14 -3.17
N LEU A 21 -15.44 -21.23 -4.13
CA LEU A 21 -15.37 -19.78 -3.91
C LEU A 21 -16.44 -19.28 -2.94
N ALA A 22 -17.68 -19.74 -3.07
CA ALA A 22 -18.76 -19.37 -2.16
C ALA A 22 -18.54 -19.90 -0.73
N GLY A 23 -18.03 -21.14 -0.60
CA GLY A 23 -17.66 -21.73 0.68
C GLY A 23 -16.49 -21.02 1.36
N GLY A 24 -15.47 -20.61 0.59
CA GLY A 24 -14.31 -19.87 1.10
C GLY A 24 -14.68 -18.47 1.60
N VAL A 25 -15.51 -17.73 0.87
CA VAL A 25 -15.90 -16.35 1.21
C VAL A 25 -16.83 -16.29 2.44
N ALA A 26 -17.63 -17.33 2.69
CA ALA A 26 -18.52 -17.38 3.85
C ALA A 26 -17.80 -17.71 5.17
N LEU A 27 -16.75 -18.54 5.13
CA LEU A 27 -15.88 -18.85 6.29
C LEU A 27 -14.96 -17.67 6.66
N ASP A 28 -14.53 -16.91 5.66
CA ASP A 28 -13.72 -15.70 5.82
C ASP A 28 -14.43 -14.70 6.76
N ARG A 29 -15.73 -14.49 6.59
CA ARG A 29 -16.46 -13.45 7.32
C ARG A 29 -16.69 -13.71 8.81
N ARG A 30 -16.59 -14.96 9.29
CA ARG A 30 -16.82 -15.30 10.71
C ARG A 30 -15.55 -15.63 11.49
N VAL A 31 -14.47 -16.03 10.82
CA VAL A 31 -13.15 -16.20 11.46
C VAL A 31 -12.33 -14.90 11.39
N LEU A 32 -12.55 -14.04 10.38
CA LEU A 32 -11.94 -12.70 10.33
C LEU A 32 -12.66 -11.60 11.10
N ALA A 33 -13.86 -11.88 11.61
CA ALA A 33 -14.57 -10.97 12.52
C ALA A 33 -14.14 -11.12 13.99
N ALA A 34 -13.10 -11.92 14.26
CA ALA A 34 -12.37 -11.85 15.53
C ALA A 34 -11.37 -10.68 15.42
N PRO A 35 -11.52 -9.60 16.20
CA PRO A 35 -10.58 -8.50 16.19
C PRO A 35 -9.28 -8.97 16.85
N GLY A 36 -8.26 -9.29 16.05
CA GLY A 36 -6.95 -9.58 16.62
C GLY A 36 -5.88 -10.14 15.70
N ILE A 37 -6.23 -10.91 14.65
CA ILE A 37 -5.19 -11.65 13.90
C ILE A 37 -5.47 -11.64 12.40
N HIS A 38 -5.49 -10.47 11.75
CA HIS A 38 -5.52 -10.36 10.28
C HIS A 38 -4.62 -9.24 9.76
N ALA A 39 -3.32 -9.43 9.95
CA ALA A 39 -2.28 -8.62 9.31
C ALA A 39 -1.31 -9.45 8.45
N VAL A 40 -1.72 -10.62 7.98
CA VAL A 40 -0.94 -11.44 7.03
C VAL A 40 -1.85 -11.83 5.88
N GLY A 41 -1.87 -11.07 4.78
CA GLY A 41 -2.62 -11.49 3.59
C GLY A 41 -2.96 -10.43 2.54
N ARG A 42 -2.86 -9.12 2.84
CA ARG A 42 -2.94 -8.07 1.80
C ARG A 42 -1.55 -7.52 1.48
N ARG A 43 -0.72 -8.36 0.86
CA ARG A 43 0.64 -8.03 0.39
C ARG A 43 0.70 -8.03 -1.13
N GLY A 44 -0.05 -7.11 -1.75
CA GLY A 44 0.05 -6.80 -3.19
C GLY A 44 0.11 -5.30 -3.50
N GLU A 45 -0.15 -4.42 -2.53
CA GLU A 45 -0.30 -2.97 -2.74
C GLU A 45 0.54 -2.12 -1.77
N ARG A 46 1.71 -2.62 -1.37
CA ARG A 46 2.68 -1.88 -0.52
C ARG A 46 4.13 -1.98 -1.02
N ALA A 47 4.34 -2.09 -2.32
CA ALA A 47 5.69 -2.01 -2.88
C ALA A 47 6.20 -0.56 -2.98
N ASP A 48 5.32 0.45 -3.08
CA ASP A 48 5.74 1.85 -3.29
C ASP A 48 5.70 2.74 -2.03
N SER A 49 5.40 2.18 -0.85
CA SER A 49 5.37 2.97 0.40
C SER A 49 6.72 3.02 1.14
N ALA A 50 7.76 2.36 0.65
CA ALA A 50 9.07 2.31 1.33
C ALA A 50 9.89 3.62 1.24
N VAL A 51 9.44 4.61 0.45
CA VAL A 51 10.16 5.89 0.25
C VAL A 51 9.27 7.12 0.48
N ARG A 52 8.13 6.99 1.18
CA ARG A 52 7.41 8.18 1.65
C ARG A 52 7.99 8.57 3.01
N GLY A 53 8.86 9.58 2.98
CA GLY A 53 9.32 10.27 4.18
C GLY A 53 8.14 10.66 5.07
N GLU A 54 8.38 10.54 6.38
CA GLU A 54 7.70 11.21 7.49
C GLU A 54 6.21 11.56 7.37
N ARG A 55 5.47 11.15 8.41
CA ARG A 55 4.13 11.60 8.83
C ARG A 55 3.03 10.85 8.06
N GLY A 56 2.02 10.23 8.67
CA GLY A 56 1.42 10.41 9.99
C GLY A 56 0.85 9.09 10.50
N HIS A 57 1.66 8.03 10.41
CA HIS A 57 1.67 7.06 11.48
C HIS A 57 2.49 7.67 12.60
N THR A 58 2.02 7.54 13.84
CA THR A 58 2.86 7.60 15.04
C THR A 58 4.18 6.92 14.67
N PRO A 59 5.32 7.65 14.62
CA PRO A 59 6.57 7.04 14.20
C PRO A 59 6.77 5.81 15.09
N VAL A 60 7.15 4.68 14.49
CA VAL A 60 7.18 3.36 15.16
C VAL A 60 7.87 3.43 16.55
N ILE A 61 8.82 4.35 16.71
CA ILE A 61 9.48 4.68 17.97
C ILE A 61 8.54 5.20 19.07
N GLU A 62 7.55 6.04 18.78
CA GLU A 62 6.58 6.55 19.75
C GLU A 62 5.62 5.45 20.22
N GLN A 63 5.28 4.52 19.32
CA GLN A 63 4.53 3.32 19.70
C GLN A 63 5.37 2.45 20.65
N PHE A 64 6.64 2.18 20.31
CA PHE A 64 7.54 1.42 21.17
C PHE A 64 7.81 2.12 22.50
N ALA A 65 7.97 3.43 22.51
CA ALA A 65 8.16 4.21 23.72
C ALA A 65 6.98 4.05 24.68
N THR A 66 5.76 4.06 24.16
CA THR A 66 4.53 3.93 24.96
C THR A 66 4.33 2.48 25.43
N GLU A 67 4.42 1.51 24.53
CA GLU A 67 4.12 0.10 24.82
C GLU A 67 5.21 -0.56 25.68
N LEU A 68 6.48 -0.21 25.47
CA LEU A 68 7.62 -0.81 26.16
C LEU A 68 8.13 0.07 27.32
N LYS A 69 7.52 1.25 27.54
CA LYS A 69 7.93 2.22 28.55
C LYS A 69 9.42 2.53 28.48
N LEU A 70 9.90 2.87 27.28
CA LEU A 70 11.30 3.14 27.04
C LEU A 70 11.76 4.37 27.83
N THR A 71 12.97 4.30 28.38
CA THR A 71 13.67 5.48 28.90
C THR A 71 14.11 6.39 27.74
N ASP A 72 14.39 7.66 28.03
CA ASP A 72 14.85 8.62 27.01
C ASP A 72 16.15 8.16 26.32
N GLN A 73 17.06 7.54 27.08
CA GLN A 73 18.29 6.97 26.52
C GLN A 73 17.99 5.83 25.54
N GLN A 74 17.15 4.86 25.94
CA GLN A 74 16.76 3.76 25.06
C GLN A 74 16.02 4.24 23.81
N ARG A 75 15.19 5.28 23.95
CA ARG A 75 14.51 5.91 22.81
C ARG A 75 15.50 6.47 21.80
N SER A 76 16.50 7.22 22.27
CA SER A 76 17.53 7.83 21.42
C SER A 76 18.39 6.78 20.70
N GLU A 77 18.76 5.70 21.39
CA GLU A 77 19.51 4.58 20.80
C GLU A 77 18.70 3.86 19.71
N ILE A 78 17.42 3.56 19.98
CA ILE A 78 16.55 2.90 18.99
C ILE A 78 16.26 3.81 17.80
N GLU A 79 16.07 5.11 18.02
CA GLU A 79 15.89 6.09 16.94
C GLU A 79 17.09 6.09 15.99
N THR A 80 18.31 6.12 16.55
CA THR A 80 19.55 6.04 15.77
C THR A 80 19.62 4.75 14.94
N ILE A 81 19.27 3.61 15.54
CA ILE A 81 19.24 2.31 14.85
C ILE A 81 18.24 2.35 13.69
N LEU A 82 17.01 2.81 13.95
CA LEU A 82 15.96 2.85 12.93
C LEU A 82 16.32 3.80 11.79
N ASP A 83 16.93 4.94 12.06
CA ASP A 83 17.37 5.89 11.03
C ASP A 83 18.47 5.31 10.14
N HIS A 84 19.45 4.63 10.72
CA HIS A 84 20.46 3.92 9.97
C HIS A 84 19.85 2.90 8.99
N TYR A 85 18.87 2.10 9.43
CA TYR A 85 18.21 1.13 8.56
C TYR A 85 17.24 1.79 7.55
N ARG A 86 16.57 2.88 7.90
CA ARG A 86 15.74 3.67 6.96
C ARG A 86 16.58 4.19 5.79
N MET A 87 17.79 4.67 6.06
CA MET A 87 18.70 5.13 5.01
C MET A 87 19.15 3.98 4.11
N GLN A 88 19.51 2.83 4.68
CA GLN A 88 19.90 1.65 3.90
C GLN A 88 18.76 1.15 3.00
N VAL A 89 17.54 1.04 3.54
CA VAL A 89 16.36 0.62 2.75
C VAL A 89 16.08 1.62 1.63
N ARG A 90 16.19 2.94 1.91
CA ARG A 90 16.01 3.98 0.89
C ARG A 90 17.02 3.84 -0.24
N SER A 91 18.30 3.64 0.09
CA SER A 91 19.37 3.42 -0.88
C SER A 91 19.09 2.18 -1.74
N MET A 92 18.81 1.04 -1.10
CA MET A 92 18.45 -0.20 -1.80
C MET A 92 17.25 -0.02 -2.73
N TRP A 93 16.24 0.74 -2.29
CA TRP A 93 15.07 1.01 -3.12
C TRP A 93 15.39 1.90 -4.32
N GLN A 94 16.27 2.89 -4.19
CA GLN A 94 16.70 3.74 -5.32
C GLN A 94 17.33 2.89 -6.43
N ASP A 95 18.13 1.89 -6.06
CA ASP A 95 18.77 0.99 -7.02
C ASP A 95 17.79 -0.03 -7.63
N PHE A 96 16.84 -0.52 -6.82
CA PHE A 96 15.91 -1.57 -7.24
C PHE A 96 14.71 -1.05 -8.03
N ARG A 97 14.23 0.16 -7.72
CA ARG A 97 13.01 0.76 -8.30
C ARG A 97 12.98 0.75 -9.83
N PRO A 98 14.08 1.08 -10.56
CA PRO A 98 14.06 1.04 -12.03
C PRO A 98 13.82 -0.36 -12.58
N ARG A 99 14.46 -1.37 -11.98
CA ARG A 99 14.32 -2.78 -12.40
C ARG A 99 12.90 -3.29 -12.13
N TYR A 100 12.35 -2.94 -10.98
CA TYR A 100 10.97 -3.25 -10.63
C TYR A 100 9.99 -2.60 -11.61
N GLY A 101 10.18 -1.32 -11.94
CA GLY A 101 9.37 -0.60 -12.91
C GLY A 101 9.37 -1.27 -14.28
N ALA A 102 10.54 -1.59 -14.82
CA ALA A 102 10.67 -2.28 -16.11
C ALA A 102 9.95 -3.64 -16.13
N MET A 103 10.04 -4.40 -15.03
CA MET A 103 9.32 -5.68 -14.89
C MET A 103 7.80 -5.49 -14.92
N MET A 104 7.29 -4.48 -14.20
CA MET A 104 5.86 -4.16 -14.16
C MET A 104 5.35 -3.66 -15.52
N ASP A 105 6.14 -2.86 -16.23
CA ASP A 105 5.80 -2.39 -17.58
C ASP A 105 5.74 -3.55 -18.57
N SER A 106 6.71 -4.47 -18.52
CA SER A 106 6.69 -5.70 -19.33
C SER A 106 5.43 -6.53 -19.05
N ALA A 107 5.08 -6.73 -17.77
CA ALA A 107 3.85 -7.42 -17.39
C ALA A 107 2.61 -6.71 -17.95
N ARG A 108 2.55 -5.38 -17.87
CA ARG A 108 1.46 -4.57 -18.42
C ARG A 108 1.31 -4.78 -19.93
N THR A 109 2.41 -4.72 -20.69
CA THR A 109 2.37 -4.94 -22.15
C THR A 109 1.86 -6.34 -22.48
N ARG A 110 2.27 -7.37 -21.73
CA ARG A 110 1.78 -8.74 -21.94
C ARG A 110 0.28 -8.88 -21.62
N ILE A 111 -0.19 -8.19 -20.57
CA ILE A 111 -1.62 -8.14 -20.25
C ILE A 111 -2.40 -7.44 -21.36
N GLU A 112 -1.95 -6.28 -21.82
CA GLU A 112 -2.61 -5.56 -22.92
C GLU A 112 -2.68 -6.39 -24.20
N GLY A 113 -1.66 -7.23 -24.47
CA GLY A 113 -1.63 -8.11 -25.64
C GLY A 113 -2.66 -9.24 -25.65
N VAL A 114 -3.29 -9.57 -24.52
CA VAL A 114 -4.34 -10.61 -24.44
C VAL A 114 -5.76 -10.03 -24.33
N LEU A 115 -5.88 -8.72 -24.24
CA LEU A 115 -7.16 -8.02 -24.08
C LEU A 115 -7.70 -7.55 -25.44
N THR A 116 -9.03 -7.40 -25.53
CA THR A 116 -9.64 -6.71 -26.67
C THR A 116 -9.34 -5.21 -26.61
N PRO A 117 -9.45 -4.46 -27.73
CA PRO A 117 -9.21 -3.03 -27.73
C PRO A 117 -10.04 -2.25 -26.69
N ASP A 118 -11.32 -2.61 -26.52
CA ASP A 118 -12.19 -1.98 -25.52
C ASP A 118 -11.76 -2.31 -24.08
N GLN A 119 -11.32 -3.54 -23.84
CA GLN A 119 -10.80 -3.96 -22.54
C GLN A 119 -9.47 -3.27 -22.20
N VAL A 120 -8.60 -3.01 -23.19
CA VAL A 120 -7.37 -2.24 -22.99
C VAL A 120 -7.69 -0.82 -22.52
N GLN A 121 -8.70 -0.18 -23.10
CA GLN A 121 -9.12 1.16 -22.68
C GLN A 121 -9.61 1.16 -21.22
N GLN A 122 -10.43 0.19 -20.85
CA GLN A 122 -10.90 0.02 -19.47
C GLN A 122 -9.75 -0.27 -18.50
N TYR A 123 -8.84 -1.18 -18.87
CA TYR A 123 -7.67 -1.54 -18.08
C TYR A 123 -6.77 -0.33 -17.82
N ARG A 124 -6.47 0.48 -18.84
CA ARG A 124 -5.70 1.72 -18.69
C ARG A 124 -6.41 2.75 -17.81
N ALA A 125 -7.74 2.85 -17.88
CA ALA A 125 -8.51 3.72 -17.01
C ALA A 125 -8.42 3.29 -15.54
N LEU A 126 -8.53 1.99 -15.26
CA LEU A 126 -8.35 1.42 -13.92
C LEU A 126 -6.96 1.71 -13.35
N LEU A 127 -5.92 1.56 -14.17
CA LEU A 127 -4.55 1.88 -13.76
C LEU A 127 -4.41 3.38 -13.42
N ARG A 128 -4.87 4.28 -14.30
CA ARG A 128 -4.81 5.73 -14.05
C ARG A 128 -5.51 6.12 -12.74
N GLN A 129 -6.68 5.54 -12.46
CA GLN A 129 -7.40 5.81 -11.21
C GLN A 129 -6.59 5.41 -9.96
N ARG A 130 -5.87 4.27 -10.02
CA ARG A 130 -5.02 3.81 -8.93
C ARG A 130 -3.80 4.71 -8.73
N TYR A 131 -3.13 5.11 -9.81
CA TYR A 131 -1.95 5.99 -9.72
C TYR A 131 -2.30 7.41 -9.28
N GLN A 132 -3.40 7.99 -9.80
CA GLN A 132 -3.83 9.34 -9.42
C GLN A 132 -4.26 9.47 -7.95
N ARG A 133 -4.75 8.39 -7.32
CA ARG A 133 -5.04 8.39 -5.88
C ARG A 133 -3.78 8.49 -5.02
N GLY A 134 -2.64 7.99 -5.49
CA GLY A 134 -1.36 8.11 -4.79
C GLY A 134 -0.81 9.53 -4.82
N ASP A 135 -0.85 10.18 -5.98
CA ASP A 135 -0.26 11.51 -6.19
C ASP A 135 -1.08 12.64 -5.57
N ASN A 136 -2.40 12.63 -5.75
CA ASN A 136 -3.29 13.68 -5.22
C ASN A 136 -3.32 13.72 -3.69
N ASP A 137 -3.12 12.57 -3.03
CA ASP A 137 -2.98 12.48 -1.57
C ASP A 137 -1.70 13.15 -1.08
N SER A 138 -0.60 13.10 -1.85
CA SER A 138 0.63 13.84 -1.52
C SER A 138 0.44 15.34 -1.61
N THR A 139 -0.17 15.82 -2.71
CA THR A 139 -0.27 17.25 -3.00
C THR A 139 -1.19 17.95 -2.01
N ARG A 140 -2.37 17.38 -1.73
CA ARG A 140 -3.31 17.94 -0.74
C ARG A 140 -2.72 17.97 0.66
N ARG A 141 -1.87 16.99 0.98
CA ARG A 141 -1.19 16.91 2.26
C ARG A 141 -0.08 17.94 2.40
N SER A 142 0.73 18.16 1.37
CA SER A 142 1.75 19.21 1.40
C SER A 142 1.15 20.61 1.50
N GLU A 143 0.00 20.84 0.87
CA GLU A 143 -0.74 22.10 0.99
C GLU A 143 -1.25 22.33 2.43
N ARG A 144 -1.79 21.28 3.07
CA ARG A 144 -2.27 21.34 4.46
C ARG A 144 -1.14 21.63 5.46
N ASP A 145 -0.01 20.97 5.31
CA ASP A 145 1.16 21.18 6.18
C ASP A 145 1.80 22.58 5.96
N SER A 146 1.72 23.12 4.74
CA SER A 146 2.19 24.46 4.41
C SER A 146 1.27 25.56 4.95
N ALA A 147 -0.04 25.30 5.01
CA ALA A 147 -1.02 26.23 5.58
C ALA A 147 -0.90 26.29 7.12
N GLY A 148 -0.71 25.15 7.79
CA GLY A 148 -0.56 25.09 9.25
C GLY A 148 0.70 25.77 9.81
N ARG A 149 1.75 25.94 8.99
CA ARG A 149 2.98 26.66 9.38
C ARG A 149 2.88 28.19 9.27
N ARG A 150 1.90 28.74 8.54
CA ARG A 150 1.77 30.20 8.39
C ARG A 150 1.11 30.88 9.59
N ASP A 151 0.27 30.18 10.32
CA ASP A 151 -0.44 30.75 11.48
C ASP A 151 0.43 30.89 12.75
N SER A 152 1.56 30.19 12.85
CA SER A 152 2.40 30.20 14.06
C SER A 152 3.46 31.31 14.11
N THR A 153 3.50 32.23 13.14
CA THR A 153 4.57 33.26 13.05
C THR A 153 4.11 34.70 13.32
N THR A 154 2.84 34.91 13.68
CA THR A 154 2.27 36.28 13.83
C THR A 154 2.00 36.71 15.27
N HIS A 155 2.52 36.00 16.28
CA HIS A 155 2.33 36.40 17.69
C HIS A 155 3.66 36.37 18.48
N GLY A 156 4.49 37.38 18.29
CA GLY A 156 5.75 37.53 19.03
C GLY A 156 6.51 38.84 18.81
N GLY A 157 5.81 39.91 18.43
CA GLY A 157 6.42 41.20 18.11
C GLY A 157 5.70 42.36 18.79
N SER A 158 5.63 42.35 20.12
CA SER A 158 5.28 43.55 20.89
C SER A 158 5.74 43.41 22.34
N SER A 159 6.70 44.26 22.72
CA SER A 159 6.99 44.79 24.07
C SER A 159 8.48 44.75 24.38
N GLN A 160 9.20 45.81 24.01
CA GLN A 160 10.14 46.52 24.89
C GLN A 160 10.69 47.75 24.15
N GLU A 161 10.06 48.90 24.38
CA GLU A 161 10.72 50.20 24.54
C GLU A 161 10.05 50.92 25.72
#